data_AF-A0A7J3NPP3-F1
#
_entry.id   AF-A0A7J3NPP3-F1
#
_cell.length_a   1.000
_cell.length_b   1.000
_cell.length_c   1.000
_cell.angle_alpha   90.00
_cell.angle_beta   90.00
_cell.angle_gamma   90.00
#
_symmetry.space_group_name_H-M   'P 1'
#
loop_
_entity.id
_entity.type
_entity.pdbx_description
1 polymer ?
#
loop_
_entity_poly.entity_id
_entity_poly.type
_entity_poly.pdbx_seq_one_letter_code
_entity_poly.pdbx_strand_id
1 'polypeptide(L)'
;MDLLTLLLLMFWYILPAYAANGLAVIFGRGNQFNAPLDLGKNFIDGKRIFGEGKTVRGFVGGVATGTAAGVAQSIAGETLGAPILLFSPQSAFLMIVVSTLSPENVVYLVTINALLFTPIYFALLGYPSTIKEVIFPSIIKGFLLSLGALTGDLIGSFIKRRLNISRGYPAPGLDQLDFVAGAIILSSIIYVPPFELILTAVIITPLVHLAANIVGYALHLKKEPW
;
A
#
# COMPACT_ATOMS: atom_id res chain seq x y z
N MET A 1 -19.12 -2.76 0.78
CA MET A 1 -18.66 -1.41 0.38
C MET A 1 -19.13 -1.16 -1.03
N ASP A 2 -19.64 0.03 -1.35
CA ASP A 2 -19.84 0.40 -2.75
C ASP A 2 -18.49 0.50 -3.48
N LEU A 3 -18.55 0.51 -4.81
CA LEU A 3 -17.34 0.47 -5.66
C LEU A 3 -16.44 1.68 -5.44
N LEU A 4 -17.01 2.88 -5.27
CA LEU A 4 -16.23 4.10 -5.12
C LEU A 4 -15.44 4.06 -3.81
N THR A 5 -16.11 3.75 -2.70
CA THR A 5 -15.44 3.60 -1.39
C THR A 5 -14.38 2.51 -1.41
N LEU A 6 -14.65 1.37 -2.06
CA LEU A 6 -13.68 0.28 -2.18
C LEU A 6 -12.41 0.71 -2.93
N LEU A 7 -12.56 1.43 -4.04
CA LEU A 7 -11.42 1.95 -4.82
C LEU A 7 -10.61 2.97 -4.02
N LEU A 8 -11.27 3.93 -3.36
CA LEU A 8 -10.61 4.94 -2.54
C LEU A 8 -9.82 4.30 -1.39
N LEU A 9 -10.42 3.34 -0.68
CA LEU A 9 -9.77 2.63 0.42
C LEU A 9 -8.64 1.73 -0.05
N MET A 10 -8.75 1.11 -1.24
CA MET A 10 -7.67 0.32 -1.82
C MET A 10 -6.46 1.20 -2.14
N PHE A 11 -6.67 2.32 -2.85
CA PHE A 11 -5.58 3.26 -3.16
C PHE A 11 -4.96 3.85 -1.90
N TRP A 12 -5.79 4.20 -0.91
CA TRP A 12 -5.31 4.62 0.39
C TRP A 12 -4.48 3.52 1.08
N TYR A 13 -4.96 2.29 1.15
CA TYR A 13 -4.23 1.19 1.78
C TYR A 13 -2.85 0.94 1.13
N ILE A 14 -2.79 0.86 -0.20
CA ILE A 14 -1.59 0.41 -0.92
C ILE A 14 -0.57 1.54 -1.19
N LEU A 15 -0.92 2.80 -0.90
CA LEU A 15 -0.11 3.98 -1.22
C LEU A 15 1.37 3.88 -0.78
N PRO A 16 1.72 3.42 0.45
CA PRO A 16 3.12 3.29 0.87
C PRO A 16 3.91 2.33 -0.02
N ALA A 17 3.29 1.21 -0.42
CA ALA A 17 3.89 0.23 -1.31
C ALA A 17 4.09 0.79 -2.74
N TYR A 18 3.09 1.54 -3.25
CA TYR A 18 3.19 2.21 -4.55
C TYR A 18 4.32 3.25 -4.57
N ALA A 19 4.39 4.08 -3.52
CA ALA A 19 5.44 5.06 -3.36
C ALA A 19 6.82 4.40 -3.27
N ALA A 20 6.96 3.34 -2.46
CA ALA A 20 8.22 2.61 -2.32
C ALA A 20 8.70 2.02 -3.64
N ASN A 21 7.83 1.29 -4.35
CA ASN A 21 8.17 0.63 -5.61
C ASN A 21 8.52 1.65 -6.71
N GLY A 22 7.70 2.70 -6.86
CA GLY A 22 7.92 3.74 -7.88
C GLY A 22 9.19 4.56 -7.63
N LEU A 23 9.42 5.00 -6.38
CA LEU A 23 10.57 5.83 -6.03
C LEU A 23 11.88 5.03 -5.93
N ALA A 24 11.83 3.72 -5.65
CA ALA A 24 13.00 2.85 -5.70
C ALA A 24 13.69 2.90 -7.07
N VAL A 25 12.91 3.01 -8.16
CA VAL A 25 13.45 3.17 -9.52
C VAL A 25 14.21 4.49 -9.68
N ILE A 26 13.73 5.58 -9.07
CA ILE A 26 14.36 6.90 -9.14
C ILE A 26 15.65 6.92 -8.32
N PHE A 27 15.61 6.47 -7.07
CA PHE A 27 16.82 6.39 -6.23
C PHE A 27 17.83 5.36 -6.72
N GLY A 28 17.35 4.31 -7.39
CA GLY A 28 18.15 3.29 -8.05
C GLY A 28 18.63 3.67 -9.45
N ARG A 29 18.41 4.91 -9.94
CA ARG A 29 19.00 5.42 -11.18
C ARG A 29 20.30 6.20 -10.91
N GLY A 30 21.18 6.21 -11.91
CA GLY A 30 22.42 7.00 -11.93
C GLY A 30 23.62 6.42 -11.18
N ASN A 31 24.76 7.10 -11.37
CA ASN A 31 26.12 7.01 -10.81
C ASN A 31 26.83 5.64 -10.61
N GLN A 32 28.17 5.68 -10.64
CA GLN A 32 29.13 4.59 -10.41
C GLN A 32 29.07 3.93 -9.02
N PHE A 33 28.40 4.55 -8.04
CA PHE A 33 28.25 4.05 -6.66
C PHE A 33 26.93 3.31 -6.41
N ASN A 34 26.19 2.98 -7.47
CA ASN A 34 24.92 2.28 -7.36
C ASN A 34 25.16 0.76 -7.34
N ALA A 35 25.57 0.26 -6.17
CA ALA A 35 25.89 -1.16 -6.01
C ALA A 35 24.64 -2.04 -6.13
N PRO A 36 24.69 -3.12 -6.91
CA PRO A 36 23.61 -4.09 -6.92
C PRO A 36 23.52 -4.80 -5.57
N LEU A 37 22.30 -5.09 -5.11
CA LEU A 37 22.03 -5.77 -3.84
C LEU A 37 22.65 -7.18 -3.78
N ASP A 38 22.77 -7.84 -4.93
CA ASP A 38 23.42 -9.14 -5.02
C ASP A 38 24.96 -9.05 -5.16
N LEU A 39 25.53 -7.86 -5.22
CA LEU A 39 26.97 -7.62 -5.39
C LEU A 39 27.57 -8.32 -6.60
N GLY A 40 26.78 -8.55 -7.66
CA GLY A 40 27.25 -9.29 -8.84
C GLY A 40 27.24 -10.81 -8.68
N LYS A 41 26.84 -11.34 -7.52
CA LYS A 41 26.88 -12.78 -7.23
C LYS A 41 25.85 -13.55 -8.05
N ASN A 42 26.24 -14.76 -8.39
CA ASN A 42 25.38 -15.75 -9.00
C ASN A 42 24.79 -16.69 -7.94
N PHE A 43 23.61 -17.21 -8.24
CA PHE A 43 23.00 -18.32 -7.51
C PHE A 43 23.62 -19.64 -7.98
N ILE A 44 23.23 -20.76 -7.35
CA ILE A 44 23.79 -22.10 -7.64
C ILE A 44 23.60 -22.55 -9.10
N ASP A 45 22.68 -21.92 -9.83
CA ASP A 45 22.42 -22.18 -11.24
C ASP A 45 23.30 -21.34 -12.19
N GLY A 46 24.28 -20.61 -11.66
CA GLY A 46 25.19 -19.76 -12.43
C GLY A 46 24.58 -18.44 -12.91
N LYS A 47 23.29 -18.19 -12.67
CA LYS A 47 22.61 -16.93 -13.03
C LYS A 47 22.64 -15.96 -11.85
N ARG A 48 22.54 -14.67 -12.12
CA ARG A 48 22.47 -13.62 -11.08
C ARG A 48 21.36 -13.89 -10.06
N ILE A 49 21.57 -13.50 -8.80
CA ILE A 49 20.56 -13.67 -7.74
C ILE A 49 19.35 -12.78 -8.04
N PHE A 50 19.57 -11.47 -8.17
CA PHE A 50 18.51 -10.50 -8.50
C PHE A 50 18.77 -9.81 -9.85
N GLY A 51 20.04 -9.47 -10.11
CA GLY A 51 20.50 -8.70 -11.26
C GLY A 51 20.73 -7.22 -10.94
N GLU A 52 21.47 -6.55 -11.83
CA GLU A 52 21.95 -5.16 -11.68
C GLU A 52 20.86 -4.08 -11.49
N GLY A 53 19.59 -4.42 -11.68
CA GLY A 53 18.49 -3.47 -11.51
C GLY A 53 18.03 -3.28 -10.08
N LYS A 54 18.45 -4.16 -9.16
CA LYS A 54 18.06 -4.11 -7.75
C LYS A 54 19.23 -3.58 -6.94
N THR A 55 19.17 -2.31 -6.56
CA THR A 55 20.31 -1.62 -5.95
C THR A 55 20.04 -1.27 -4.49
N VAL A 56 21.12 -1.13 -3.71
CA VAL A 56 21.03 -0.81 -2.28
C VAL A 56 20.32 0.54 -2.07
N ARG A 57 20.68 1.54 -2.88
CA ARG A 57 20.08 2.89 -2.83
C ARG A 57 18.61 2.88 -3.21
N GLY A 58 18.25 2.11 -4.25
CA GLY A 58 16.86 1.94 -4.64
C GLY A 58 16.02 1.32 -3.52
N PHE A 59 16.54 0.27 -2.89
CA PHE A 59 15.85 -0.39 -1.77
C PHE A 59 15.73 0.51 -0.54
N VAL A 60 16.82 1.08 -0.05
CA VAL A 60 16.81 1.95 1.13
C VAL A 60 15.97 3.20 0.90
N GLY A 61 16.15 3.87 -0.25
CA GLY A 61 15.39 5.06 -0.62
C GLY A 61 13.90 4.78 -0.83
N GLY A 62 13.56 3.65 -1.46
CA GLY A 62 12.18 3.20 -1.61
C GLY A 62 11.51 2.92 -0.27
N VAL A 63 12.16 2.15 0.62
CA VAL A 63 11.60 1.88 1.96
C VAL A 63 11.41 3.18 2.74
N ALA A 64 12.41 4.07 2.74
CA ALA A 64 12.34 5.34 3.45
C ALA A 64 11.18 6.22 2.94
N THR A 65 11.01 6.34 1.63
CA THR A 65 9.96 7.18 1.04
C THR A 65 8.57 6.58 1.17
N GLY A 66 8.40 5.27 1.03
CA GLY A 66 7.13 4.61 1.34
C GLY A 66 6.77 4.73 2.83
N THR A 67 7.75 4.62 3.72
CA THR A 67 7.54 4.84 5.16
C THR A 67 7.10 6.28 5.44
N ALA A 68 7.74 7.27 4.79
CA ALA A 68 7.34 8.67 4.90
C ALA A 68 5.90 8.90 4.38
N ALA A 69 5.50 8.23 3.30
CA ALA A 69 4.11 8.23 2.84
C ALA A 69 3.18 7.64 3.90
N GLY A 70 3.55 6.53 4.54
CA GLY A 70 2.81 5.96 5.67
C GLY A 70 2.66 6.89 6.87
N VAL A 71 3.71 7.65 7.21
CA VAL A 71 3.64 8.70 8.25
C VAL A 71 2.64 9.79 7.86
N ALA A 72 2.74 10.29 6.62
CA ALA A 72 1.80 11.29 6.12
C ALA A 72 0.36 10.77 6.13
N GLN A 73 0.14 9.49 5.81
CA GLN A 73 -1.17 8.86 5.89
C GLN A 73 -1.68 8.69 7.32
N SER A 74 -0.83 8.40 8.30
CA SER A 74 -1.24 8.33 9.70
C SER A 74 -1.79 9.67 10.17
N ILE A 75 -1.05 10.76 9.88
CA ILE A 75 -1.43 12.13 10.24
C ILE A 75 -2.71 12.57 9.50
N ALA A 76 -2.76 12.32 8.18
CA ALA A 76 -3.91 12.67 7.36
C ALA A 76 -5.14 11.82 7.69
N GLY A 77 -4.98 10.54 8.06
CA GLY A 77 -6.07 9.68 8.52
C GLY A 77 -6.73 10.23 9.77
N GLU A 78 -5.94 10.66 10.76
CA GLU A 78 -6.44 11.34 11.96
C GLU A 78 -7.14 12.66 11.62
N THR A 79 -6.58 13.44 10.69
CA THR A 79 -7.09 14.78 10.36
C THR A 79 -8.32 14.76 9.46
N LEU A 80 -8.40 13.84 8.50
CA LEU A 80 -9.43 13.76 7.46
C LEU A 80 -10.43 12.63 7.73
N GLY A 81 -9.96 11.46 8.16
CA GLY A 81 -10.78 10.28 8.40
C GLY A 81 -11.70 10.42 9.61
N ALA A 82 -11.23 11.08 10.68
CA ALA A 82 -12.07 11.31 11.86
C ALA A 82 -13.26 12.23 11.55
N PRO A 83 -13.12 13.42 10.93
CA PRO A 83 -14.28 14.22 10.53
C PRO A 83 -15.22 13.52 9.57
N ILE A 84 -14.71 12.82 8.54
CA ILE A 84 -15.56 12.13 7.56
C ILE A 84 -16.45 11.06 8.22
N LEU A 85 -15.88 10.30 9.17
CA LEU A 85 -16.66 9.32 9.93
C LEU A 85 -17.66 10.02 10.86
N LEU A 86 -17.23 11.05 11.59
CA LEU A 86 -18.07 11.80 12.56
C LEU A 86 -19.28 12.49 11.89
N PHE A 87 -19.11 13.02 10.69
CA PHE A 87 -20.14 13.75 9.95
C PHE A 87 -20.88 12.91 8.90
N SER A 88 -20.69 11.58 8.89
CA SER A 88 -21.46 10.70 8.00
C SER A 88 -22.95 10.68 8.37
N PRO A 89 -23.89 10.47 7.42
CA PRO A 89 -25.32 10.38 7.71
C PRO A 89 -25.66 9.33 8.76
N GLN A 90 -24.92 8.21 8.76
CA GLN A 90 -25.09 7.13 9.71
C GLN A 90 -24.60 7.52 11.11
N SER A 91 -23.49 8.26 11.22
CA SER A 91 -23.05 8.85 12.49
C SER A 91 -24.02 9.90 13.00
N ALA A 92 -24.54 10.76 12.11
CA ALA A 92 -25.55 11.75 12.47
C ALA A 92 -26.82 11.06 12.98
N PHE A 93 -27.29 10.01 12.31
CA PHE A 93 -28.41 9.20 12.77
C PHE A 93 -28.13 8.54 14.12
N LEU A 94 -26.95 7.94 14.30
CA LEU A 94 -26.55 7.35 15.58
C LEU A 94 -26.50 8.41 16.69
N MET A 95 -25.93 9.58 16.43
CA MET A 95 -25.90 10.70 17.38
C MET A 95 -27.31 11.18 17.73
N ILE A 96 -28.23 11.25 16.76
CA ILE A 96 -29.64 11.59 16.99
C ILE A 96 -30.33 10.52 17.85
N VAL A 97 -30.18 9.24 17.53
CA VAL A 97 -30.77 8.15 18.32
C VAL A 97 -30.23 8.19 19.76
N VAL A 98 -28.91 8.33 19.93
CA VAL A 98 -28.30 8.37 21.26
C VAL A 98 -28.69 9.63 22.02
N SER A 99 -28.86 10.79 21.36
CA SER A 99 -29.28 12.03 22.02
C SER A 99 -30.73 11.97 22.52
N THR A 100 -31.59 11.17 21.89
CA THR A 100 -32.95 10.91 22.41
C THR A 100 -32.97 10.03 23.66
N LEU A 101 -31.87 9.33 23.97
CA LEU A 101 -31.80 8.42 25.11
C LEU A 101 -31.31 9.10 26.41
N SER A 102 -30.43 10.11 26.34
CA SER A 102 -29.88 10.81 27.53
C SER A 102 -29.10 12.10 27.19
N PRO A 103 -29.77 13.25 27.02
CA PRO A 103 -29.14 14.49 26.56
C PRO A 103 -28.22 15.21 27.58
N GLU A 104 -28.35 14.91 28.87
CA GLU A 104 -27.81 15.76 29.96
C GLU A 104 -26.40 15.34 30.47
N ASN A 105 -25.87 14.19 30.04
CA ASN A 105 -24.77 13.55 30.77
C ASN A 105 -23.43 13.73 30.05
N VAL A 106 -22.36 14.15 30.72
CA VAL A 106 -20.98 14.08 30.19
C VAL A 106 -20.63 12.65 29.72
N VAL A 107 -21.27 11.65 30.32
CA VAL A 107 -21.25 10.25 29.89
C VAL A 107 -21.71 10.08 28.43
N TYR A 108 -22.62 10.90 27.90
CA TYR A 108 -23.04 10.93 26.48
C TYR A 108 -21.89 11.29 25.55
N LEU A 109 -21.17 12.39 25.83
CA LEU A 109 -20.00 12.82 25.05
C LEU A 109 -18.87 11.80 25.13
N VAL A 110 -18.63 11.24 26.31
CA VAL A 110 -17.61 10.20 26.52
C VAL A 110 -18.00 8.89 25.83
N THR A 111 -19.27 8.47 25.87
CA THR A 111 -19.76 7.22 25.27
C THR A 111 -19.78 7.30 23.75
N ILE A 112 -20.20 8.43 23.18
CA ILE A 112 -20.12 8.67 21.74
C ILE A 112 -18.66 8.69 21.28
N ASN A 113 -17.76 9.45 21.94
CA ASN A 113 -16.33 9.44 21.60
C ASN A 113 -15.65 8.07 21.80
N ALA A 114 -16.11 7.29 22.79
CA ALA A 114 -15.59 5.95 23.05
C ALA A 114 -16.15 4.89 22.10
N LEU A 115 -17.35 5.09 21.53
CA LEU A 115 -17.96 4.17 20.55
C LEU A 115 -17.47 4.46 19.13
N LEU A 116 -17.42 5.74 18.76
CA LEU A 116 -16.77 6.21 17.54
C LEU A 116 -15.33 5.68 17.56
N PHE A 117 -14.87 5.09 16.46
CA PHE A 117 -13.57 4.41 16.36
C PHE A 117 -13.45 3.05 17.07
N THR A 118 -14.51 2.44 17.60
CA THR A 118 -14.47 1.02 17.99
C THR A 118 -14.74 0.11 16.80
N PRO A 119 -14.23 -1.14 16.82
CA PRO A 119 -14.64 -2.17 15.86
C PRO A 119 -16.17 -2.32 15.71
N ILE A 120 -16.90 -2.13 16.82
CA ILE A 120 -18.38 -2.20 16.86
C ILE A 120 -19.01 -1.10 16.02
N TYR A 121 -18.49 0.12 16.08
CA TYR A 121 -19.01 1.23 15.28
C TYR A 121 -18.88 0.95 13.77
N PHE A 122 -17.75 0.40 13.30
CA PHE A 122 -17.61 0.01 11.90
C PHE A 122 -18.56 -1.13 11.52
N ALA A 123 -18.77 -2.11 12.40
CA ALA A 123 -19.73 -3.17 12.18
C ALA A 123 -21.18 -2.66 12.07
N LEU A 124 -21.57 -1.67 12.90
CA LEU A 124 -22.89 -1.02 12.83
C LEU A 124 -23.09 -0.25 11.52
N LEU A 125 -22.01 0.26 10.94
CA LEU A 125 -22.02 0.89 9.62
C LEU A 125 -21.99 -0.10 8.46
N GLY A 126 -21.97 -1.41 8.73
CA GLY A 126 -21.88 -2.46 7.72
C GLY A 126 -20.47 -2.61 7.10
N TYR A 127 -19.44 -2.05 7.73
CA TYR A 127 -18.04 -2.21 7.31
C TYR A 127 -17.36 -3.33 8.11
N PRO A 128 -16.40 -4.06 7.50
CA PRO A 128 -15.50 -4.93 8.26
C PRO A 128 -14.79 -4.15 9.37
N SER A 129 -14.63 -4.75 10.54
CA SER A 129 -13.93 -4.14 11.69
C SER A 129 -12.48 -3.73 11.36
N THR A 130 -11.88 -4.39 10.38
CA THR A 130 -10.55 -4.12 9.83
C THR A 130 -10.46 -2.81 9.06
N ILE A 131 -11.57 -2.22 8.60
CA ILE A 131 -11.55 -0.94 7.85
C ILE A 131 -11.03 0.22 8.69
N LYS A 132 -11.20 0.18 10.01
CA LYS A 132 -10.59 1.16 10.91
C LYS A 132 -9.10 1.31 10.66
N GLU A 133 -8.39 0.18 10.62
CA GLU A 133 -6.95 0.13 10.42
C GLU A 133 -6.58 0.65 9.03
N VAL A 134 -7.44 0.50 8.01
CA VAL A 134 -7.22 1.10 6.68
C VAL A 134 -7.28 2.62 6.76
N ILE A 135 -8.33 3.18 7.38
CA ILE A 135 -8.56 4.63 7.46
C ILE A 135 -7.53 5.30 8.36
N PHE A 136 -7.17 4.67 9.46
CA PHE A 136 -6.19 5.14 10.44
C PHE A 136 -4.96 4.23 10.44
N PRO A 137 -4.11 4.29 9.39
CA PRO A 137 -2.96 3.40 9.28
C PRO A 137 -1.90 3.77 10.31
N SER A 138 -1.33 2.77 10.98
CA SER A 138 -0.13 2.98 11.80
C SER A 138 1.11 3.20 10.93
N ILE A 139 2.08 3.95 11.48
CA ILE A 139 3.40 4.15 10.86
C ILE A 139 4.08 2.80 10.59
N ILE A 140 3.96 1.86 11.52
CA ILE A 140 4.53 0.50 11.39
C ILE A 140 3.94 -0.20 10.17
N LYS A 141 2.63 -0.07 9.92
CA LYS A 141 2.00 -0.63 8.72
C LYS A 141 2.55 -0.01 7.44
N GLY A 142 2.73 1.32 7.41
CA GLY A 142 3.36 2.00 6.28
C GLY A 142 4.77 1.48 6.00
N PHE A 143 5.58 1.28 7.04
CA PHE A 143 6.89 0.67 6.94
C PHE A 143 6.82 -0.77 6.40
N LEU A 144 5.96 -1.63 6.97
CA LEU A 144 5.83 -3.03 6.54
C LEU A 144 5.30 -3.17 5.11
N LEU A 145 4.37 -2.32 4.69
CA LEU A 145 3.91 -2.27 3.30
C LEU A 145 5.05 -1.91 2.35
N SER A 146 5.87 -0.93 2.72
CA SER A 146 7.00 -0.45 1.91
C SER A 146 8.13 -1.48 1.82
N LEU A 147 8.50 -2.06 2.96
CA LEU A 147 9.50 -3.12 3.04
C LEU A 147 9.02 -4.36 2.28
N GLY A 148 7.77 -4.77 2.51
CA GLY A 148 7.16 -5.91 1.83
C GLY A 148 7.10 -5.72 0.33
N ALA A 149 6.77 -4.52 -0.15
CA ALA A 149 6.78 -4.19 -1.57
C ALA A 149 8.14 -4.45 -2.21
N LEU A 150 9.20 -3.90 -1.65
CA LEU A 150 10.53 -4.06 -2.22
C LEU A 150 11.08 -5.47 -2.03
N THR A 151 10.74 -6.16 -0.94
CA THR A 151 11.06 -7.59 -0.80
C THR A 151 10.33 -8.44 -1.84
N GLY A 152 9.05 -8.16 -2.09
CA GLY A 152 8.26 -8.82 -3.13
C GLY A 152 8.87 -8.65 -4.52
N ASP A 153 9.24 -7.44 -4.88
CA ASP A 153 9.94 -7.11 -6.14
C ASP A 153 11.33 -7.78 -6.26
N LEU A 154 12.05 -7.96 -5.14
CA LEU A 154 13.28 -8.76 -5.11
C LEU A 154 13.01 -10.25 -5.37
N ILE A 155 11.98 -10.82 -4.75
CA ILE A 155 11.55 -12.21 -4.98
C ILE A 155 11.11 -12.38 -6.43
N GLY A 156 10.31 -11.45 -6.98
CA GLY A 156 9.91 -11.46 -8.38
C GLY A 156 11.13 -11.46 -9.31
N SER A 157 12.11 -10.60 -9.03
CA SER A 157 13.36 -10.57 -9.79
C SER A 157 14.18 -11.85 -9.65
N PHE A 158 14.25 -12.44 -8.46
CA PHE A 158 14.87 -13.74 -8.25
C PHE A 158 14.19 -14.82 -9.12
N ILE A 159 12.86 -14.92 -9.08
CA ILE A 159 12.08 -15.86 -9.88
C ILE A 159 12.36 -15.66 -11.37
N LYS A 160 12.35 -14.41 -11.86
CA LYS A 160 12.69 -14.09 -13.25
C LYS A 160 14.07 -14.61 -13.65
N ARG A 161 15.08 -14.48 -12.79
CA ARG A 161 16.43 -15.03 -13.08
C ARG A 161 16.40 -16.56 -13.15
N ARG A 162 15.69 -17.25 -12.25
CA ARG A 162 15.54 -18.72 -12.29
C ARG A 162 14.89 -19.18 -13.59
N LEU A 163 13.87 -18.47 -14.05
CA LEU A 163 13.18 -18.70 -15.34
C LEU A 163 13.98 -18.26 -16.58
N ASN A 164 15.25 -17.86 -16.43
CA ASN A 164 16.10 -17.39 -17.53
C ASN A 164 15.60 -16.10 -18.22
N ILE A 165 14.77 -15.32 -17.55
CA ILE A 165 14.31 -14.02 -18.06
C ILE A 165 15.39 -12.99 -17.76
N SER A 166 15.92 -12.35 -18.80
CA SER A 166 16.95 -11.30 -18.66
C SER A 166 16.43 -10.04 -17.96
N ARG A 167 17.33 -9.19 -17.46
CA ARG A 167 16.95 -7.88 -16.91
C ARG A 167 16.23 -7.06 -17.98
N GLY A 168 15.16 -6.37 -17.59
CA GLY A 168 14.39 -5.49 -18.46
C GLY A 168 13.41 -6.21 -19.39
N TYR A 169 13.46 -7.54 -19.48
CA TYR A 169 12.44 -8.30 -20.19
C TYR A 169 11.15 -8.36 -19.34
N PRO A 170 9.98 -8.20 -19.98
CA PRO A 170 8.70 -8.20 -19.30
C PRO A 170 8.34 -9.60 -18.79
N ALA A 171 7.73 -9.66 -17.61
CA ALA A 171 7.07 -10.85 -17.05
C ALA A 171 5.66 -10.43 -16.60
N PRO A 172 4.67 -10.39 -17.51
CA PRO A 172 3.30 -10.00 -17.19
C PRO A 172 2.70 -10.85 -16.07
N GLY A 173 1.87 -10.23 -15.23
CA GLY A 173 1.41 -10.78 -13.95
C GLY A 173 2.44 -10.57 -12.86
N LEU A 174 3.66 -11.08 -13.03
CA LEU A 174 4.70 -11.02 -12.01
C LEU A 174 5.16 -9.58 -11.75
N ASP A 175 5.55 -8.83 -12.80
CA ASP A 175 6.08 -7.46 -12.67
C ASP A 175 5.05 -6.43 -12.16
N GLN A 176 3.76 -6.78 -12.16
CA GLN A 176 2.68 -5.91 -11.67
C GLN A 176 2.20 -6.28 -10.27
N LEU A 177 2.38 -7.54 -9.84
CA LEU A 177 1.78 -8.05 -8.61
C LEU A 177 2.78 -8.50 -7.56
N ASP A 178 4.06 -8.69 -7.91
CA ASP A 178 5.09 -9.14 -6.97
C ASP A 178 5.22 -8.24 -5.74
N PHE A 179 5.32 -6.93 -5.94
CA PHE A 179 5.42 -5.96 -4.86
C PHE A 179 4.09 -5.82 -4.09
N VAL A 180 2.93 -5.94 -4.75
CA VAL A 180 1.63 -5.93 -4.06
C VAL A 180 1.50 -7.13 -3.14
N ALA A 181 1.84 -8.32 -3.65
CA ALA A 181 1.83 -9.55 -2.87
C ALA A 181 2.80 -9.45 -1.68
N GLY A 182 4.03 -9.00 -1.91
CA GLY A 182 5.01 -8.80 -0.84
C GLY A 182 4.53 -7.81 0.23
N ALA A 183 3.94 -6.69 -0.18
CA ALA A 183 3.39 -5.69 0.74
C ALA A 183 2.25 -6.25 1.60
N ILE A 184 1.29 -6.96 0.98
CA ILE A 184 0.15 -7.56 1.68
C ILE A 184 0.64 -8.65 2.63
N ILE A 185 1.51 -9.55 2.18
CA ILE A 185 2.05 -10.65 3.00
C ILE A 185 2.78 -10.10 4.23
N LEU A 186 3.68 -9.13 4.04
CA LEU A 186 4.48 -8.63 5.16
C LEU A 186 3.66 -7.78 6.13
N SER A 187 2.75 -6.94 5.62
CA SER A 187 1.85 -6.16 6.49
C SER A 187 0.82 -7.03 7.23
N SER A 188 0.48 -8.21 6.69
CA SER A 188 -0.42 -9.19 7.33
C SER A 188 0.09 -9.75 8.65
N ILE A 189 1.34 -9.51 9.02
CA ILE A 189 1.87 -9.81 10.36
C ILE A 189 1.10 -9.02 11.43
N ILE A 190 0.67 -7.79 11.12
CA ILE A 190 -0.06 -6.94 12.06
C ILE A 190 -1.50 -6.66 11.62
N TYR A 191 -1.81 -6.80 10.33
CA TYR A 191 -3.10 -6.42 9.78
C TYR A 191 -3.44 -7.17 8.49
N VAL A 192 -4.51 -7.95 8.51
CA VAL A 192 -5.04 -8.64 7.31
C VAL A 192 -6.12 -7.77 6.66
N PRO A 193 -5.91 -7.24 5.44
CA PRO A 193 -6.94 -6.47 4.74
C PRO A 193 -8.16 -7.33 4.37
N PRO A 194 -9.38 -6.75 4.30
CA PRO A 194 -10.55 -7.42 3.77
C PRO A 194 -10.29 -8.04 2.39
N PHE A 195 -10.91 -9.18 2.14
CA PHE A 195 -10.73 -9.91 0.89
C PHE A 195 -11.09 -9.05 -0.33
N GLU A 196 -12.13 -8.21 -0.24
CA GLU A 196 -12.53 -7.35 -1.35
C GLU A 196 -11.44 -6.32 -1.69
N LEU A 197 -10.69 -5.85 -0.69
CA LEU A 197 -9.60 -4.89 -0.89
C LEU A 197 -8.40 -5.58 -1.55
N ILE A 198 -8.05 -6.80 -1.13
CA ILE A 198 -7.00 -7.61 -1.76
C ILE A 198 -7.36 -7.87 -3.23
N LEU A 199 -8.58 -8.34 -3.49
CA LEU A 199 -9.04 -8.63 -4.84
C LEU A 199 -9.03 -7.38 -5.72
N THR A 200 -9.48 -6.25 -5.18
CA THR A 200 -9.45 -4.95 -5.88
C THR A 200 -8.01 -4.53 -6.20
N ALA A 201 -7.07 -4.67 -5.26
CA ALA A 201 -5.67 -4.36 -5.51
C ALA A 201 -5.09 -5.24 -6.62
N VAL A 202 -5.36 -6.54 -6.61
CA VAL A 202 -4.88 -7.48 -7.65
C VAL A 202 -5.43 -7.14 -9.04
N ILE A 203 -6.69 -6.72 -9.15
CA ILE A 203 -7.32 -6.36 -10.43
C ILE A 203 -6.86 -4.98 -10.92
N ILE A 204 -6.79 -3.99 -10.02
CA ILE A 204 -6.54 -2.59 -10.38
C ILE A 204 -5.05 -2.30 -10.57
N THR A 205 -4.15 -2.94 -9.82
CA THR A 205 -2.70 -2.65 -9.93
C THR A 205 -2.15 -2.83 -11.35
N PRO A 206 -2.46 -3.91 -12.09
CA PRO A 206 -1.99 -4.05 -13.47
C PRO A 206 -2.45 -2.90 -14.38
N LEU A 207 -3.67 -2.40 -14.18
CA LEU A 207 -4.21 -1.26 -14.93
C LEU A 207 -3.47 0.04 -14.57
N VAL A 208 -3.19 0.25 -13.29
CA VAL A 208 -2.40 1.40 -12.81
C VAL A 208 -0.98 1.36 -13.36
N HIS A 209 -0.34 0.18 -13.39
CA HIS A 209 0.98 -0.01 -13.99
C HIS A 209 0.98 0.35 -15.47
N LEU A 210 0.01 -0.15 -16.23
CA LEU A 210 -0.13 0.16 -17.65
C LEU A 210 -0.32 1.67 -17.86
N ALA A 211 -1.22 2.31 -17.10
CA ALA A 211 -1.44 3.75 -17.19
C ALA A 211 -0.17 4.54 -16.88
N ALA A 212 0.58 4.17 -15.83
CA ALA A 212 1.85 4.81 -15.49
C ALA A 212 2.91 4.63 -16.60
N ASN A 213 2.92 3.48 -17.28
CA ASN A 213 3.83 3.22 -18.40
C ASN A 213 3.47 4.06 -19.63
N ILE A 214 2.18 4.15 -19.98
CA ILE A 214 1.67 4.99 -21.07
C ILE A 214 2.01 6.47 -20.81
N VAL A 215 1.75 6.98 -19.60
CA VAL A 215 2.07 8.36 -19.23
C VAL A 215 3.59 8.59 -19.29
N GLY A 216 4.38 7.66 -18.76
CA GLY A 216 5.83 7.73 -18.82
C GLY A 216 6.38 7.74 -20.26
N TYR A 217 5.76 6.99 -21.17
CA TYR A 217 6.09 6.99 -22.59
C TYR A 217 5.72 8.31 -23.27
N ALA A 218 4.50 8.82 -23.03
CA ALA A 218 4.03 10.11 -23.56
C ALA A 218 4.92 11.29 -23.11
N LEU A 219 5.48 11.20 -21.91
CA LEU A 219 6.43 12.18 -21.36
C LEU A 219 7.89 11.92 -21.77
N HIS A 220 8.16 10.95 -22.65
CA HIS A 220 9.51 10.55 -23.08
C HIS A 220 10.44 10.09 -21.94
N LEU A 221 9.86 9.69 -20.79
CA LEU A 221 10.59 9.13 -19.63
C LEU A 221 10.80 7.62 -19.75
N LYS A 222 10.04 6.95 -20.62
CA LYS A 222 10.16 5.53 -20.97
C LYS A 222 10.25 5.36 -22.48
N LYS A 223 10.95 4.31 -22.90
CA LYS A 223 11.11 3.94 -24.32
C LYS A 223 9.91 3.21 -24.88
N GLU A 224 9.15 2.53 -24.02
CA GLU A 224 8.00 1.70 -24.39
C GLU A 224 6.80 2.01 -23.49
N PRO A 225 5.55 1.89 -24.00
CA PRO A 225 4.32 2.19 -23.26
C PRO A 225 3.80 1.05 -22.39
N TRP A 226 4.43 -0.13 -22.40
CA TRP A 226 4.00 -1.31 -21.64
C TRP A 226 4.89 -1.64 -20.45
#